data_AF-A0A813DZP6-F1
#
_entry.id   AF-A0A813DZP6-F1
#
_cell.length_a   1.000
_cell.length_b   1.000
_cell.length_c   1.000
_cell.angle_alpha   90.00
_cell.angle_beta   90.00
_cell.angle_gamma   90.00
#
_symmetry.space_group_name_H-M   'P 1'
#
loop_
_entity.id
_entity.type
_entity.pdbx_description
1 polymer ?
#
loop_
_entity_poly.entity_id
_entity_poly.type
_entity_poly.pdbx_seq_one_letter_code
_entity_poly.pdbx_strand_id
1 'polypeptide(L)'
;SCPDDSPAPSCFVAFSAKNYAVMESVGNMLLPVRRTGDLSVPMQVDYKCRDGQAKAGEDFDAVEGTLKFEAGQEELKIAIKIINDTACEDDEDFFVELSNPRGIGQDASVVALGSLSTARVLIVDDDIPGILFFEQEVVEVQEESSNKKMRVTVKRKDGSNGVITC
;
A
#
# COMPACT_ATOMS: atom_id res chain seq x y z
N SER A 1 9.19 -47.88 -9.69
CA SER A 1 8.60 -46.56 -9.42
C SER A 1 9.72 -45.55 -9.49
N CYS A 2 9.81 -44.82 -10.60
CA CYS A 2 10.71 -43.67 -10.69
C CYS A 2 10.16 -42.56 -9.78
N PRO A 3 11.00 -41.83 -9.02
CA PRO A 3 10.60 -40.55 -8.48
C PRO A 3 10.28 -39.62 -9.65
N ASP A 4 9.31 -38.73 -9.45
CA ASP A 4 8.91 -37.66 -10.37
C ASP A 4 10.15 -36.91 -10.90
N ASP A 5 10.52 -37.17 -12.17
CA ASP A 5 11.67 -36.60 -12.88
C ASP A 5 11.30 -35.26 -13.55
N SER A 6 10.26 -34.60 -13.04
CA SER A 6 9.89 -33.27 -13.51
C SER A 6 10.99 -32.27 -13.13
N PRO A 7 11.46 -31.44 -14.08
CA PRO A 7 12.51 -30.46 -13.79
C PRO A 7 12.07 -29.50 -12.68
N ALA A 8 12.91 -29.35 -11.65
CA ALA A 8 12.66 -28.41 -10.56
C ALA A 8 12.59 -26.96 -11.09
N PRO A 9 11.77 -26.08 -10.48
CA PRO A 9 11.71 -24.68 -10.88
C PRO A 9 13.06 -23.99 -10.70
N SER A 10 13.52 -23.32 -11.76
CA SER A 10 14.76 -22.55 -11.78
C SER A 10 14.51 -21.04 -11.70
N CYS A 11 13.27 -20.59 -11.91
CA CYS A 11 12.85 -19.19 -11.82
C CYS A 11 11.70 -19.04 -10.81
N PHE A 12 11.79 -18.05 -9.93
CA PHE A 12 10.78 -17.78 -8.90
C PHE A 12 10.28 -16.35 -9.01
N VAL A 13 8.98 -16.14 -8.76
CA VAL A 13 8.36 -14.82 -8.72
C VAL A 13 7.58 -14.61 -7.43
N ALA A 14 7.78 -13.47 -6.78
CA ALA A 14 7.19 -13.15 -5.48
C ALA A 14 7.11 -11.64 -5.26
N PHE A 15 6.31 -11.19 -4.29
CA PHE A 15 6.37 -9.82 -3.79
C PHE A 15 7.69 -9.57 -3.04
N SER A 16 8.12 -8.31 -2.99
CA SER A 16 9.33 -7.91 -2.27
C SER A 16 9.18 -8.00 -0.74
N ALA A 17 7.96 -7.85 -0.23
CA ALA A 17 7.61 -7.95 1.18
C ALA A 17 6.22 -8.56 1.35
N LYS A 18 5.93 -9.05 2.57
CA LYS A 18 4.62 -9.59 2.93
C LYS A 18 3.58 -8.48 3.20
N ASN A 19 4.02 -7.39 3.82
CA ASN A 19 3.16 -6.30 4.27
C ASN A 19 3.64 -4.97 3.67
N TYR A 20 2.69 -4.16 3.23
CA TYR A 20 2.88 -2.80 2.77
C TYR A 20 1.90 -1.89 3.51
N ALA A 21 2.26 -0.63 3.68
CA ALA A 21 1.39 0.39 4.24
C ALA A 21 1.49 1.66 3.39
N VAL A 22 0.36 2.29 3.13
CA VAL A 22 0.25 3.54 2.37
C VAL A 22 -0.76 4.45 3.07
N MET A 23 -0.57 5.77 2.96
CA MET A 23 -1.61 6.71 3.35
C MET A 23 -2.76 6.63 2.33
N GLU A 24 -3.97 6.88 2.78
CA GLU A 24 -5.13 7.01 1.89
C GLU A 24 -4.89 8.07 0.80
N SER A 25 -4.26 9.18 1.17
CA SER A 25 -3.89 10.28 0.27
C SER A 25 -2.75 10.01 -0.73
N VAL A 26 -2.20 8.79 -0.79
CA VAL A 26 -1.09 8.46 -1.72
C VAL A 26 -1.50 8.57 -3.20
N GLY A 27 -2.79 8.41 -3.49
CA GLY A 27 -3.35 8.39 -4.84
C GLY A 27 -3.01 7.13 -5.64
N ASN A 28 -1.73 6.83 -5.89
CA ASN A 28 -1.30 5.58 -6.53
C ASN A 28 -0.19 4.90 -5.75
N MET A 29 -0.42 3.67 -5.33
CA MET A 29 0.63 2.81 -4.79
C MET A 29 1.29 1.98 -5.90
N LEU A 30 2.58 1.74 -5.77
CA LEU A 30 3.35 0.86 -6.66
C LEU A 30 3.82 -0.36 -5.87
N LEU A 31 3.24 -1.52 -6.17
CA LEU A 31 3.52 -2.78 -5.49
C LEU A 31 4.62 -3.56 -6.24
N PRO A 32 5.85 -3.70 -5.70
CA PRO A 32 6.95 -4.33 -6.40
C PRO A 32 6.88 -5.87 -6.37
N VAL A 33 6.96 -6.47 -7.55
CA VAL A 33 7.04 -7.91 -7.77
C VAL A 33 8.42 -8.25 -8.32
N ARG A 34 9.10 -9.18 -7.66
CA ARG A 34 10.47 -9.61 -7.98
C ARG A 34 10.50 -10.99 -8.59
N ARG A 35 11.34 -11.10 -9.62
CA ARG A 35 11.77 -12.35 -10.23
C ARG A 35 13.19 -12.68 -9.75
N THR A 36 13.44 -13.94 -9.42
CA THR A 36 14.75 -14.44 -8.95
C THR A 36 15.06 -15.80 -9.58
N GLY A 37 16.33 -16.23 -9.50
CA GLY A 37 16.80 -17.47 -10.14
C GLY A 37 17.23 -17.23 -11.58
N ASP A 38 16.76 -18.05 -12.50
CA ASP A 38 17.04 -17.92 -13.93
C ASP A 38 16.27 -16.74 -14.54
N LEU A 39 17.03 -15.77 -15.06
CA LEU A 39 16.53 -14.56 -15.72
C LEU A 39 16.73 -14.59 -17.24
N SER A 40 17.33 -15.64 -17.80
CA SER A 40 17.81 -15.66 -19.18
C SER A 40 16.70 -15.63 -20.24
N VAL A 41 15.50 -16.07 -19.88
CA VAL A 41 14.33 -16.14 -20.77
C VAL A 41 13.14 -15.36 -20.20
N PRO A 42 12.19 -14.87 -21.01
CA PRO A 42 11.02 -14.16 -20.48
C PRO A 42 10.07 -15.08 -19.71
N MET A 43 9.33 -14.51 -18.76
CA MET A 43 8.27 -15.20 -18.01
C MET A 43 7.11 -14.26 -17.72
N GLN A 44 5.98 -14.83 -17.30
CA GLN A 44 4.84 -14.06 -16.85
C GLN A 44 4.14 -14.67 -15.64
N VAL A 45 3.42 -13.83 -14.90
CA VAL A 45 2.63 -14.20 -13.73
C VAL A 45 1.35 -13.37 -13.72
N ASP A 46 0.25 -14.01 -13.36
CA ASP A 46 -1.03 -13.32 -13.21
C ASP A 46 -1.14 -12.73 -11.80
N TYR A 47 -1.83 -11.62 -11.65
CA TYR A 47 -2.12 -11.02 -10.37
C TYR A 47 -3.58 -10.58 -10.29
N LYS A 48 -4.12 -10.54 -9.07
CA LYS A 48 -5.45 -10.01 -8.78
C LYS A 48 -5.50 -9.41 -7.38
N CYS A 49 -6.29 -8.35 -7.22
CA CYS A 49 -6.68 -7.88 -5.90
C CYS A 49 -7.75 -8.78 -5.28
N ARG A 50 -7.80 -8.80 -3.95
CA ARG A 50 -8.83 -9.43 -3.14
C ARG A 50 -9.12 -8.54 -1.93
N ASP A 51 -10.39 -8.27 -1.69
CA ASP A 51 -10.85 -7.48 -0.55
C ASP A 51 -10.40 -8.08 0.78
N GLY A 52 -10.17 -7.19 1.75
CA GLY A 52 -10.01 -7.52 3.16
C GLY A 52 -11.04 -6.75 3.98
N GLN A 53 -10.59 -5.86 4.88
CA GLN A 53 -11.49 -4.84 5.43
C GLN A 53 -11.83 -3.84 4.32
N ALA A 54 -10.79 -3.28 3.69
CA ALA A 54 -10.90 -2.44 2.51
C ALA A 54 -11.61 -3.17 1.35
N LYS A 55 -12.54 -2.45 0.71
CA LYS A 55 -13.41 -2.84 -0.40
C LYS A 55 -13.04 -2.16 -1.70
N ALA A 56 -13.04 -2.97 -2.75
CA ALA A 56 -12.87 -2.48 -4.11
C ALA A 56 -13.98 -1.49 -4.50
N GLY A 57 -13.59 -0.32 -4.98
CA GLY A 57 -14.49 0.77 -5.40
C GLY A 57 -14.89 1.73 -4.28
N GLU A 58 -14.56 1.41 -3.02
CA GLU A 58 -14.71 2.30 -1.86
C GLU A 58 -13.33 2.85 -1.48
N ASP A 59 -12.37 1.97 -1.13
CA ASP A 59 -11.04 2.40 -0.63
C ASP A 59 -9.91 2.26 -1.66
N PHE A 60 -10.10 1.39 -2.66
CA PHE A 60 -9.13 1.21 -3.74
C PHE A 60 -9.77 0.73 -5.04
N ASP A 61 -9.14 1.03 -6.17
CA ASP A 61 -9.54 0.49 -7.47
C ASP A 61 -8.91 -0.89 -7.66
N ALA A 62 -9.71 -1.95 -7.55
CA ALA A 62 -9.22 -3.32 -7.77
C ALA A 62 -8.70 -3.52 -9.19
N VAL A 63 -7.53 -4.16 -9.28
CA VAL A 63 -6.88 -4.50 -10.55
C VAL A 63 -6.57 -5.98 -10.63
N GLU A 64 -6.65 -6.51 -11.84
CA GLU A 64 -6.16 -7.83 -12.21
C GLU A 64 -5.46 -7.76 -13.56
N GLY A 65 -4.53 -8.68 -13.80
CA GLY A 65 -3.78 -8.68 -15.05
C GLY A 65 -2.62 -9.67 -15.03
N THR A 66 -1.72 -9.48 -15.99
CA THR A 66 -0.52 -10.31 -16.15
C THR A 66 0.71 -9.41 -16.20
N LEU A 67 1.68 -9.68 -15.32
CA LEU A 67 3.01 -9.11 -15.42
C LEU A 67 3.86 -9.97 -16.34
N LYS A 68 4.50 -9.35 -17.34
CA LYS A 68 5.42 -10.00 -18.26
C LYS A 68 6.83 -9.49 -18.03
N PHE A 69 7.69 -10.33 -17.46
CA PHE A 69 9.11 -10.05 -17.29
C PHE A 69 9.85 -10.44 -18.56
N GLU A 70 10.55 -9.48 -19.16
CA GLU A 70 11.47 -9.77 -20.26
C GLU A 70 12.75 -10.46 -19.73
N ALA A 71 13.57 -10.99 -20.64
CA ALA A 71 14.86 -11.55 -20.28
C ALA A 71 15.74 -10.51 -19.57
N GLY A 72 16.36 -10.90 -18.46
CA GLY A 72 17.18 -10.03 -17.60
C GLY A 72 16.38 -9.10 -16.69
N GLN A 73 15.05 -9.09 -16.75
CA GLN A 73 14.24 -8.21 -15.91
C GLN A 73 13.95 -8.84 -14.55
N GLU A 74 14.35 -8.14 -13.48
CA GLU A 74 14.23 -8.61 -12.10
C GLU A 74 13.01 -8.06 -11.36
N GLU A 75 12.50 -6.89 -11.76
CA GLU A 75 11.41 -6.22 -11.05
C GLU A 75 10.39 -5.62 -12.03
N LEU A 76 9.12 -5.76 -11.66
CA LEU A 76 7.99 -5.03 -12.20
C LEU A 76 7.11 -4.51 -11.05
N LYS A 77 6.24 -3.56 -11.35
CA LYS A 77 5.36 -2.94 -10.35
C LYS A 77 3.91 -3.03 -10.82
N ILE A 78 3.03 -3.38 -9.89
CA ILE A 78 1.57 -3.26 -10.08
C ILE A 78 1.17 -1.88 -9.55
N ALA A 79 0.53 -1.08 -10.39
CA ALA A 79 -0.04 0.21 -9.98
C ALA A 79 -1.49 0.00 -9.52
N ILE A 80 -1.79 0.47 -8.31
CA ILE A 80 -3.13 0.38 -7.71
C ILE A 80 -3.49 1.77 -7.22
N LYS A 81 -4.65 2.26 -7.62
CA LYS A 81 -5.16 3.55 -7.17
C LYS A 81 -5.83 3.38 -5.81
N ILE A 82 -5.41 4.19 -4.86
CA ILE A 82 -6.04 4.32 -3.54
C ILE A 82 -7.04 5.46 -3.65
N ILE A 83 -8.27 5.22 -3.20
CA ILE A 83 -9.34 6.19 -3.20
C ILE A 83 -9.20 6.98 -1.90
N ASN A 84 -9.20 8.31 -2.01
CA ASN A 84 -9.12 9.20 -0.87
C ASN A 84 -10.46 9.90 -0.71
N ASP A 85 -10.95 9.99 0.52
CA ASP A 85 -12.11 10.79 0.83
C ASP A 85 -11.87 11.80 1.97
N THR A 86 -12.85 12.01 2.85
CA THR A 86 -12.75 12.95 3.99
C THR A 86 -13.40 12.37 5.25
N ALA A 87 -13.95 11.16 5.17
CA ALA A 87 -14.48 10.44 6.31
C ALA A 87 -13.31 9.95 7.16
N CYS A 88 -13.50 9.93 8.48
CA CYS A 88 -12.50 9.34 9.36
C CYS A 88 -12.86 7.87 9.54
N GLU A 89 -12.00 7.00 9.04
CA GLU A 89 -12.17 5.56 9.03
C GLU A 89 -11.09 4.85 9.89
N ASP A 90 -11.27 3.55 10.13
CA ASP A 90 -10.22 2.73 10.75
C ASP A 90 -9.19 2.33 9.70
N ASP A 91 -7.95 2.02 10.08
CA ASP A 91 -6.96 1.47 9.15
C ASP A 91 -7.44 0.13 8.55
N GLU A 92 -7.60 0.09 7.23
CA GLU A 92 -8.16 -1.06 6.53
C GLU A 92 -7.14 -1.76 5.62
N ASP A 93 -7.26 -3.08 5.44
CA ASP A 93 -6.37 -3.83 4.57
C ASP A 93 -7.06 -4.56 3.42
N PHE A 94 -6.35 -4.68 2.30
CA PHE A 94 -6.67 -5.56 1.18
C PHE A 94 -5.46 -6.43 0.79
N PHE A 95 -5.67 -7.36 -0.13
CA PHE A 95 -4.66 -8.32 -0.55
C PHE A 95 -4.42 -8.30 -2.05
N VAL A 96 -3.19 -8.61 -2.46
CA VAL A 96 -2.84 -8.87 -3.87
C VAL A 96 -2.20 -10.25 -3.95
N GLU A 97 -2.68 -11.07 -4.88
CA GLU A 97 -2.29 -12.47 -5.03
C GLU A 97 -1.66 -12.71 -6.40
N LEU A 98 -0.51 -13.38 -6.42
CA LEU A 98 0.14 -13.89 -7.64
C LEU A 98 -0.34 -15.30 -7.94
N SER A 99 -0.55 -15.61 -9.22
CA SER A 99 -0.99 -16.92 -9.68
C SER A 99 -0.46 -17.25 -11.08
N ASN A 100 -0.59 -18.52 -11.49
CA ASN A 100 -0.25 -19.01 -12.82
C ASN A 100 1.14 -18.58 -13.35
N PRO A 101 2.24 -18.73 -12.58
CA PRO A 101 3.57 -18.42 -13.10
C PRO A 101 3.91 -19.34 -14.27
N ARG A 102 4.42 -18.77 -15.36
CA ARG A 102 4.76 -19.53 -16.57
C ARG A 102 5.88 -18.86 -17.36
N GLY A 103 6.83 -19.66 -17.83
CA GLY A 103 7.86 -19.19 -18.77
C GLY A 103 7.28 -18.99 -20.16
N ILE A 104 7.95 -18.17 -20.98
CA ILE A 104 7.51 -17.83 -22.34
C ILE A 104 8.54 -18.33 -23.35
N GLY A 105 8.10 -19.11 -24.34
CA GLY A 105 8.94 -19.61 -25.43
C GLY A 105 9.21 -21.11 -25.36
N GLN A 106 9.94 -21.63 -26.36
CA GLN A 106 10.28 -23.06 -26.44
C GLN A 106 11.33 -23.47 -25.39
N ASP A 107 12.23 -22.56 -25.03
CA ASP A 107 13.27 -22.73 -24.00
C ASP A 107 12.85 -22.12 -22.65
N ALA A 108 11.55 -22.10 -22.35
CA ALA A 108 11.02 -21.50 -21.14
C ALA A 108 11.59 -22.15 -19.87
N SER A 109 12.03 -21.34 -18.90
CA SER A 109 12.36 -21.83 -17.57
C SER A 109 11.12 -22.45 -16.91
N VAL A 110 11.32 -23.47 -16.08
CA VAL A 110 10.28 -23.90 -15.15
C VAL A 110 10.15 -22.84 -14.07
N VAL A 111 8.96 -22.24 -13.97
CA VAL A 111 8.69 -21.11 -13.08
C VAL A 111 7.78 -21.54 -11.95
N ALA A 112 8.07 -21.08 -10.74
CA ALA A 112 7.19 -21.24 -9.58
C ALA A 112 6.94 -19.91 -8.86
N LEU A 113 5.88 -19.88 -8.04
CA LEU A 113 5.70 -18.80 -7.08
C LEU A 113 6.75 -18.95 -5.96
N GLY A 114 7.31 -17.84 -5.52
CA GLY A 114 8.12 -17.80 -4.30
C GLY A 114 7.24 -17.77 -3.04
N SER A 115 7.88 -17.76 -1.87
CA SER A 115 7.20 -17.82 -0.57
C SER A 115 6.29 -16.62 -0.27
N LEU A 116 6.50 -15.49 -0.95
CA LEU A 116 5.69 -14.28 -0.83
C LEU A 116 4.78 -14.11 -2.04
N SER A 117 3.87 -15.05 -2.27
CA SER A 117 2.90 -15.01 -3.37
C SER A 117 1.66 -14.16 -3.09
N THR A 118 1.49 -13.72 -1.83
CA THR A 118 0.39 -12.84 -1.40
C THR A 118 0.98 -11.67 -0.62
N ALA A 119 0.59 -10.46 -0.98
CA ALA A 119 0.92 -9.24 -0.26
C ALA A 119 -0.33 -8.72 0.46
N ARG A 120 -0.17 -8.28 1.71
CA ARG A 120 -1.16 -7.48 2.45
C ARG A 120 -0.81 -6.00 2.30
N VAL A 121 -1.78 -5.18 1.96
CA VAL A 121 -1.65 -3.72 1.88
C VAL A 121 -2.57 -3.11 2.92
N LEU A 122 -2.00 -2.33 3.84
CA LEU A 122 -2.74 -1.51 4.79
C LEU A 122 -2.89 -0.09 4.22
N ILE A 123 -4.12 0.39 4.15
CA ILE A 123 -4.47 1.78 3.90
C ILE A 123 -4.59 2.43 5.27
N VAL A 124 -3.84 3.50 5.49
CA VAL A 124 -3.82 4.26 6.75
C VAL A 124 -4.61 5.54 6.53
N ASP A 125 -5.68 5.71 7.30
CA ASP A 125 -6.54 6.90 7.29
C ASP A 125 -5.73 8.13 7.73
N ASP A 126 -5.85 9.22 6.97
CA ASP A 126 -5.25 10.52 7.31
C ASP A 126 -6.27 11.66 7.47
N ASP A 127 -7.54 11.28 7.66
CA ASP A 127 -8.68 12.19 7.75
C ASP A 127 -9.12 12.49 9.19
N ILE A 128 -8.26 12.15 10.16
CA ILE A 128 -8.47 12.47 11.57
C ILE A 128 -8.62 13.99 11.77
N PRO A 129 -9.72 14.46 12.38
CA PRO A 129 -9.94 15.89 12.62
C PRO A 129 -9.04 16.44 13.72
N GLY A 130 -8.41 15.62 14.54
CA GLY A 130 -7.54 16.08 15.62
C GLY A 130 -8.26 16.83 16.74
N ILE A 131 -7.51 17.15 17.78
CA ILE A 131 -8.01 17.70 19.04
C ILE A 131 -7.50 19.14 19.20
N LEU A 132 -8.40 20.05 19.59
CA LEU A 132 -8.04 21.40 19.98
C LEU A 132 -7.73 21.48 21.48
N PHE A 133 -6.64 22.16 21.83
CA PHE A 133 -6.23 22.39 23.21
C PHE A 133 -5.56 23.75 23.34
N PHE A 134 -5.61 24.33 24.53
CA PHE A 134 -4.83 25.54 24.84
C PHE A 134 -3.38 25.15 25.07
N GLU A 135 -2.46 25.95 24.54
CA GLU A 135 -1.02 25.73 24.76
C GLU A 135 -0.62 25.96 26.23
N GLN A 136 -1.41 26.75 26.97
CA GLN A 136 -1.16 27.13 28.35
C GLN A 136 -2.42 26.87 29.19
N GLU A 137 -2.26 26.17 30.32
CA GLU A 137 -3.35 25.87 31.25
C GLU A 137 -3.84 27.12 32.00
N VAL A 138 -2.93 28.07 32.26
CA VAL A 138 -3.23 29.35 32.91
C VAL A 138 -2.50 30.46 32.17
N VAL A 139 -3.21 31.57 31.93
CA VAL A 139 -2.62 32.83 31.47
C VAL A 139 -2.91 33.90 32.49
N GLU A 140 -1.87 34.39 33.16
CA GLU A 140 -1.98 35.50 34.11
C GLU A 140 -1.96 36.83 33.36
N VAL A 141 -2.86 37.74 33.75
CA VAL A 141 -3.03 39.05 33.10
C VAL A 141 -2.93 40.14 34.16
N GLN A 142 -2.11 41.16 33.92
CA GLN A 142 -2.07 42.36 34.75
C GLN A 142 -3.04 43.40 34.19
N GLU A 143 -3.84 44.01 35.06
CA GLU A 143 -4.72 45.11 34.69
C GLU A 143 -3.88 46.36 34.38
N GLU A 144 -4.06 46.90 33.17
CA GLU A 144 -3.40 48.11 32.67
C GLU A 144 -4.47 49.03 32.06
N SER A 145 -4.32 50.34 32.21
CA SER A 145 -5.31 51.36 31.77
C SER A 145 -5.43 51.54 30.24
N SER A 146 -4.71 50.72 29.46
CA SER A 146 -4.71 50.75 27.99
C SER A 146 -5.39 49.50 27.43
N ASN A 147 -6.14 49.65 26.33
CA ASN A 147 -7.00 48.63 25.69
C ASN A 147 -6.19 47.51 24.99
N LYS A 148 -5.29 46.86 25.73
CA LYS A 148 -4.38 45.81 25.25
C LYS A 148 -5.15 44.52 25.02
N LYS A 149 -5.06 43.96 23.82
CA LYS A 149 -5.66 42.67 23.48
C LYS A 149 -4.74 41.54 23.95
N MET A 150 -5.30 40.60 24.72
CA MET A 150 -4.64 39.33 25.03
C MET A 150 -4.80 38.34 23.87
N ARG A 151 -3.73 37.63 23.53
CA ARG A 151 -3.77 36.52 22.57
C ARG A 151 -3.68 35.21 23.34
N VAL A 152 -4.70 34.37 23.19
CA VAL A 152 -4.68 32.99 23.67
C VAL A 152 -4.50 32.10 22.45
N THR A 153 -3.52 31.19 22.52
CA THR A 153 -3.22 30.27 21.43
C THR A 153 -3.96 28.96 21.63
N VAL A 154 -4.74 28.56 20.62
CA VAL A 154 -5.28 27.20 20.50
C VAL A 154 -4.38 26.43 19.54
N LYS A 155 -4.00 25.22 19.93
CA LYS A 155 -3.23 24.26 19.12
C LYS A 155 -4.16 23.11 18.70
N ARG A 156 -3.92 22.55 17.51
CA ARG A 156 -4.54 21.32 17.01
C ARG A 156 -3.48 20.21 17.02
N LYS A 157 -3.82 19.03 17.55
CA LYS A 157 -2.91 17.86 17.62
C LYS A 157 -3.63 16.61 17.12
N ASP A 158 -2.88 15.63 16.64
CA ASP A 158 -3.38 14.32 16.21
C ASP A 158 -4.44 14.40 15.10
N GLY A 159 -4.31 15.37 14.19
CA GLY A 159 -5.18 15.52 13.02
C GLY A 159 -5.30 16.96 12.53
N SER A 160 -5.56 17.14 11.24
CA SER A 160 -5.71 18.46 10.61
C SER A 160 -6.90 18.57 9.67
N ASN A 161 -7.72 17.53 9.56
CA ASN A 161 -8.75 17.47 8.54
C ASN A 161 -10.03 18.24 8.90
N GLY A 162 -10.63 18.94 7.94
CA GLY A 162 -11.86 19.71 8.13
C GLY A 162 -11.71 21.07 8.83
N VAL A 163 -12.74 21.90 8.67
CA VAL A 163 -12.87 23.23 9.30
C VAL A 163 -13.44 23.06 10.71
N ILE A 164 -12.66 23.44 11.73
CA ILE A 164 -13.19 23.55 13.10
C ILE A 164 -13.69 24.98 13.32
N THR A 165 -15.00 25.16 13.39
CA THR A 165 -15.62 26.41 13.86
C THR A 165 -15.92 26.32 15.35
N CYS A 166 -15.31 27.20 16.14
CA CYS A 166 -15.56 27.40 17.56
C CYS A 166 -16.42 28.66 17.81
#